data_AF-A0A7K2MD92-F1
#
_entry.id   AF-A0A7K2MD92-F1
#
_cell.length_a   1.000
_cell.length_b   1.000
_cell.length_c   1.000
_cell.angle_alpha   90.00
_cell.angle_beta   90.00
_cell.angle_gamma   90.00
#
_symmetry.space_group_name_H-M   'P 1'
#
loop_
_entity.id
_entity.type
_entity.pdbx_description
1 polymer ?
#
loop_
_entity_poly.entity_id
_entity_poly.type
_entity_poly.pdbx_seq_one_letter_code
_entity_poly.pdbx_strand_id
1 'polypeptide(L)' 'MGQSARLTRRPDTVDAALARMRALAGALPERDGIAVFNRVYLAVTEAVDHRLAAGRFADPRAAATLDVRFAERYLA' A
#
# COMPACT_ATOMS: atom_id res chain seq x y z
N MET A 1 -6.91 18.06 -11.03
CA MET A 1 -7.97 17.49 -10.15
C MET A 1 -8.04 15.95 -10.12
N GLY A 2 -7.48 15.20 -11.08
CA GLY A 2 -7.59 13.72 -11.08
C GLY A 2 -6.70 12.94 -10.10
N GLN A 3 -5.58 13.53 -9.64
CA GLN A 3 -4.60 12.84 -8.78
C GLN A 3 -4.99 12.90 -7.29
N SER A 4 -5.53 14.03 -6.83
CA SER A 4 -5.97 14.23 -5.44
C SER A 4 -7.15 13.34 -5.04
N ALA A 5 -8.03 12.98 -5.99
CA ALA A 5 -9.16 12.07 -5.74
C ALA A 5 -8.71 10.61 -5.56
N ARG A 6 -7.67 10.19 -6.29
CA ARG A 6 -7.07 8.84 -6.10
C ARG A 6 -6.33 8.72 -4.77
N LEU A 7 -5.72 9.82 -4.32
CA LEU A 7 -5.06 9.92 -3.03
C LEU A 7 -6.03 9.97 -1.84
N THR A 8 -7.35 10.08 -2.04
CA THR A 8 -8.33 10.13 -0.94
C THR A 8 -9.23 8.89 -0.85
N ARG A 9 -9.39 8.09 -1.92
CA ARG A 9 -10.12 6.79 -1.89
C ARG A 9 -9.42 5.65 -1.12
N ARG A 10 -10.04 5.11 -0.06
CA ARG A 10 -9.52 3.93 0.66
C ARG A 10 -9.26 2.75 -0.29
N PRO A 11 -8.09 2.10 -0.22
CA PRO A 11 -7.83 0.90 -1.00
C PRO A 11 -8.63 -0.29 -0.44
N ASP A 12 -9.21 -1.09 -1.34
CA ASP A 12 -9.98 -2.30 -1.04
C ASP A 12 -9.25 -3.59 -1.51
N THR A 13 -8.08 -3.42 -2.14
CA THR A 13 -7.23 -4.47 -2.70
C THR A 13 -5.76 -4.12 -2.50
N VAL A 14 -4.89 -5.14 -2.52
CA VAL A 14 -3.43 -4.96 -2.40
C VAL A 14 -2.91 -4.07 -3.54
N ASP A 15 -3.36 -4.30 -4.77
CA ASP A 15 -3.03 -3.47 -5.93
C ASP A 15 -3.44 -2.00 -5.76
N ALA A 16 -4.65 -1.74 -5.24
CA ALA A 16 -5.10 -0.38 -4.99
C ALA A 16 -4.26 0.30 -3.90
N ALA A 17 -3.85 -0.45 -2.87
CA ALA A 17 -2.95 0.05 -1.83
C ALA A 17 -1.58 0.41 -2.43
N LEU A 18 -0.97 -0.49 -3.19
CA LEU A 18 0.31 -0.26 -3.88
C LEU A 18 0.26 0.98 -4.78
N ALA A 19 -0.78 1.09 -5.62
CA ALA A 19 -0.94 2.23 -6.51
C ALA A 19 -1.01 3.56 -5.74
N ARG A 20 -1.73 3.58 -4.61
CA ARG A 20 -1.87 4.78 -3.78
C ARG A 20 -0.60 5.12 -3.03
N MET A 21 0.09 4.13 -2.46
CA MET A 21 1.36 4.35 -1.75
C MET A 21 2.48 4.81 -2.70
N ARG A 22 2.50 4.33 -3.96
CA ARG A 22 3.42 4.82 -5.00
C ARG A 22 3.08 6.25 -5.43
N ALA A 23 1.80 6.58 -5.56
CA ALA A 23 1.36 7.94 -5.83
C ALA A 23 1.75 8.91 -4.68
N LEU A 24 1.60 8.46 -3.43
CA LEU A 24 2.03 9.22 -2.26
C LEU A 24 3.56 9.40 -2.24
N ALA A 25 4.33 8.36 -2.54
CA ALA A 25 5.79 8.44 -2.62
C ALA A 25 6.26 9.52 -3.61
N GLY A 26 5.63 9.62 -4.78
CA GLY A 26 5.95 10.64 -5.78
C GLY A 26 5.53 12.07 -5.42
N ALA A 27 4.63 12.23 -4.44
CA ALA A 27 4.15 13.53 -3.99
C ALA A 27 4.90 14.08 -2.77
N LEU A 28 5.59 13.23 -2.01
CA LEU A 28 6.30 13.62 -0.79
C LEU A 28 7.75 14.04 -1.08
N PRO A 29 8.27 15.08 -0.39
CA PRO A 29 9.70 15.39 -0.43
C PRO A 29 10.54 14.20 0.07
N GLU A 30 11.67 13.93 -0.59
CA GLU A 30 12.44 12.69 -0.36
C GLU A 30 12.88 12.47 1.10
N ARG A 31 13.18 13.57 1.81
CA ARG A 31 13.67 13.59 3.20
C ARG A 31 12.56 13.87 4.22
N ASP A 32 11.31 13.91 3.78
CA ASP A 32 10.17 13.96 4.68
C ASP A 32 10.09 12.65 5.49
N GLY A 33 9.82 12.75 6.80
CA GLY A 33 9.66 11.58 7.65
C GLY A 33 8.54 10.65 7.15
N ILE A 34 7.44 11.20 6.65
CA ILE A 34 6.34 10.45 6.06
C ILE A 34 6.81 9.72 4.80
N ALA A 35 7.70 10.31 3.99
CA ALA A 35 8.25 9.64 2.81
C ALA A 35 9.07 8.40 3.19
N VAL A 36 9.86 8.50 4.27
CA VAL A 36 10.59 7.36 4.83
C VAL A 36 9.63 6.26 5.30
N PHE A 37 8.60 6.62 6.07
CA PHE A 37 7.59 5.67 6.56
C PHE A 37 6.80 5.02 5.41
N ASN A 38 6.43 5.79 4.39
CA ASN A 38 5.72 5.30 3.22
C ASN A 38 6.55 4.25 2.47
N ARG A 39 7.87 4.48 2.32
CA ARG A 39 8.77 3.50 1.68
C ARG A 39 8.82 2.17 2.43
N VAL A 40 8.81 2.21 3.76
CA VAL A 40 8.80 0.99 4.59
C VAL A 40 7.51 0.19 4.37
N TYR A 41 6.35 0.84 4.47
CA TYR A 41 5.08 0.14 4.23
C TYR A 41 4.94 -0.33 2.78
N LEU A 42 5.40 0.46 1.80
CA LEU A 42 5.34 0.10 0.40
C LEU A 42 6.13 -1.19 0.14
N ALA A 43 7.35 -1.28 0.69
CA ALA A 43 8.16 -2.48 0.58
C ALA A 43 7.50 -3.71 1.22
N VAL A 44 6.81 -3.55 2.35
CA VAL A 44 6.07 -4.64 3.00
C VAL A 44 4.90 -5.10 2.13
N THR A 45 4.08 -4.17 1.64
CA THR A 45 2.93 -4.48 0.78
C THR A 45 3.37 -5.13 -0.54
N GLU A 46 4.48 -4.69 -1.15
CA GLU A 46 5.06 -5.34 -2.33
C GLU A 46 5.55 -6.76 -2.03
N ALA A 47 6.15 -6.96 -0.85
CA ALA A 47 6.61 -8.26 -0.39
C ALA A 47 5.44 -9.23 -0.09
N VAL A 48 4.28 -8.72 0.34
CA VAL A 48 3.04 -9.47 0.52
C VAL A 48 2.45 -9.83 -0.84
N ASP A 49 2.32 -8.88 -1.76
CA ASP A 49 1.81 -9.09 -3.11
C ASP A 49 2.58 -10.20 -3.85
N HIS A 50 3.92 -10.12 -3.84
CA HIS A 50 4.76 -11.16 -4.42
C HIS A 50 4.55 -12.54 -3.77
N ARG A 51 4.39 -12.60 -2.45
CA ARG A 51 4.16 -13.86 -1.72
C ARG A 51 2.76 -14.43 -1.97
N LEU A 52 1.75 -13.57 -2.17
CA LEU A 52 0.41 -13.97 -2.57
C LEU A 52 0.45 -14.59 -3.97
N ALA A 53 1.08 -13.92 -4.93
CA ALA A 53 1.26 -14.42 -6.29
C ALA A 53 2.02 -15.76 -6.33
N ALA A 54 2.99 -15.93 -5.42
CA ALA A 54 3.75 -17.17 -5.28
C ALA A 54 3.06 -18.26 -4.41
N GLY A 55 1.81 -18.05 -3.97
CA GLY A 55 1.06 -19.04 -3.19
C GLY A 55 1.69 -19.38 -1.83
N ARG A 56 2.40 -18.43 -1.21
CA ARG A 56 3.22 -18.68 0.00
C ARG A 56 2.46 -18.49 1.31
N PHE A 57 1.20 -18.11 1.25
CA PHE A 57 0.31 -18.00 2.40
C PHE A 57 -0.64 -19.19 2.45
N ALA A 58 -0.80 -19.79 3.63
CA ALA A 58 -1.77 -20.86 3.85
C ALA A 58 -3.22 -20.38 3.60
N ASP A 59 -3.51 -19.12 3.93
CA ASP A 59 -4.76 -18.43 3.59
C ASP A 59 -4.43 -17.12 2.85
N PRO A 60 -4.44 -17.12 1.50
CA PRO A 60 -4.18 -15.92 0.71
C PRO A 60 -5.22 -14.82 0.91
N ARG A 61 -6.49 -15.16 1.18
CA ARG A 61 -7.55 -14.16 1.34
C ARG A 61 -7.42 -13.42 2.66
N ALA A 62 -7.12 -14.14 3.75
CA ALA A 62 -6.85 -13.52 5.04
C ALA A 62 -5.61 -12.64 5.00
N ALA A 63 -4.52 -13.11 4.37
CA ALA A 63 -3.29 -12.34 4.21
C ALA A 63 -3.52 -11.04 3.42
N ALA A 64 -4.20 -11.11 2.26
CA ALA A 64 -4.54 -9.93 1.47
C ALA A 64 -5.46 -8.95 2.24
N THR A 65 -6.45 -9.48 2.97
CA THR A 65 -7.35 -8.64 3.77
C THR A 65 -6.60 -7.88 4.86
N LEU A 66 -5.70 -8.57 5.58
CA LEU A 66 -4.92 -7.96 6.65
C LEU A 66 -3.98 -6.87 6.11
N ASP A 67 -3.30 -7.13 4.99
CA ASP A 67 -2.43 -6.17 4.33
C ASP A 67 -3.19 -4.90 3.90
N VAL A 68 -4.35 -5.07 3.25
CA VAL A 68 -5.23 -3.95 2.89
C VAL A 68 -5.66 -3.16 4.12
N ARG A 69 -6.04 -3.81 5.23
CA ARG A 69 -6.45 -3.11 6.46
C ARG A 69 -5.32 -2.28 7.06
N PHE A 70 -4.08 -2.78 7.03
CA PHE A 70 -2.93 -2.01 7.48
C PHE A 70 -2.68 -0.80 6.57
N ALA A 71 -2.71 -0.99 5.25
CA ALA A 71 -2.55 0.10 4.29
C ALA A 71 -3.66 1.16 4.42
N GLU A 72 -4.92 0.73 4.57
CA GLU A 72 -6.05 1.63 4.82
C GLU A 72 -5.84 2.47 6.09
N ARG A 73 -5.35 1.86 7.18
CA ARG A 73 -5.14 2.56 8.46
C ARG A 73 -4.00 3.57 8.39
N TYR A 74 -2.96 3.27 7.60
CA TYR A 74 -1.84 4.17 7.35
C TYR A 74 -2.21 5.34 6.43
N LEU A 75 -3.03 5.09 5.40
CA LEU A 75 -3.41 6.06 4.37
C LEU A 75 -4.59 6.97 4.74
N ALA A 76 -5.23 6.74 5.89
CA ALA A 76 -6.36 7.51 6.43
C ALA A 76 -5.88 8.71 7.26
#